data_AF-A0A8S0KKI0-F1
#
_entry.id   AF-A0A8S0KKI0-F1
#
_cell.length_a   1.000
_cell.length_b   1.000
_cell.length_c   1.000
_cell.angle_alpha   90.00
_cell.angle_beta   90.00
_cell.angle_gamma   90.00
#
_symmetry.space_group_name_H-M   'P 1'
#
loop_
_entity.id
_entity.type
_entity.pdbx_description
1 polymer ?
#
loop_
_entity_poly.entity_id
_entity_poly.type
_entity_poly.pdbx_seq_one_letter_code
_entity_poly.pdbx_strand_id
1 'polypeptide(L)'
;MTKKEEKRIYEGLVTESFPNGMFQVLLNNEDKIDNHNTDIILGYISGTIRRRFIRILRGDRVKIEVSQYDPTRGRIIYRLPPKKASKKASENLNKDSENLNKDSENLNKDSENPNKDSPNPNRAS
;
A
#
# COMPACT_ATOMS: atom_id res chain seq x y z
N MET A 1 17.75 2.49 -41.59
CA MET A 1 17.58 3.52 -40.53
C MET A 1 16.81 2.89 -39.39
N THR A 2 17.43 2.73 -38.23
CA THR A 2 16.84 2.09 -37.05
C THR A 2 15.91 3.08 -36.35
N LYS A 3 14.60 2.83 -36.42
CA LYS A 3 13.59 3.58 -35.68
C LYS A 3 13.87 3.35 -34.18
N LYS A 4 14.38 4.35 -33.47
CA LYS A 4 14.45 4.31 -32.00
C LYS A 4 13.01 4.40 -31.51
N GLU A 5 12.46 3.27 -31.13
CA GLU A 5 11.13 3.20 -30.55
C GLU A 5 11.14 3.91 -29.20
N GLU A 6 10.16 4.79 -29.00
CA GLU A 6 9.95 5.47 -27.72
C GLU A 6 9.46 4.46 -26.70
N LYS A 7 10.35 4.15 -25.75
CA LYS A 7 10.14 3.18 -24.68
C LYS A 7 9.25 3.81 -23.61
N ARG A 8 8.07 3.25 -23.38
CA ARG A 8 7.19 3.67 -22.29
C ARG A 8 7.59 2.92 -21.02
N ILE A 9 7.82 3.66 -19.93
CA ILE A 9 8.26 3.09 -18.64
C ILE A 9 7.17 3.36 -17.62
N TYR A 10 6.80 2.32 -16.88
CA TYR A 10 5.74 2.35 -15.89
C TYR A 10 6.22 1.79 -14.56
N GLU A 11 5.55 2.18 -13.47
CA GLU A 11 5.75 1.60 -12.15
C GLU A 11 4.67 0.57 -11.82
N GLY A 12 5.07 -0.54 -11.18
CA GLY A 12 4.15 -1.57 -10.77
C GLY A 12 4.65 -2.40 -9.59
N LEU A 13 3.76 -3.24 -9.07
CA LEU A 13 4.01 -4.15 -7.96
C LEU A 13 3.97 -5.60 -8.44
N VAL A 14 4.98 -6.38 -8.06
CA VAL A 14 5.06 -7.80 -8.43
C VAL A 14 4.06 -8.60 -7.60
N THR A 15 3.08 -9.21 -8.26
CA THR A 15 2.07 -10.05 -7.60
C THR A 15 2.54 -11.50 -7.50
N GLU A 16 3.04 -12.04 -8.61
CA GLU A 16 3.42 -13.45 -8.72
C GLU A 16 4.76 -13.64 -9.43
N SER A 17 5.38 -14.80 -9.18
CA SER A 17 6.66 -15.21 -9.74
C SER A 17 6.50 -16.60 -10.37
N PHE A 18 6.96 -16.74 -11.61
CA PHE A 18 6.91 -17.99 -12.37
C PHE A 18 8.30 -18.65 -12.47
N PRO A 19 8.36 -19.99 -12.64
CA PRO A 19 9.63 -20.74 -12.67
C PRO A 19 10.61 -20.34 -13.79
N ASN A 20 10.09 -19.80 -14.90
CA ASN A 20 10.89 -19.33 -16.04
C ASN A 20 11.56 -17.96 -15.80
N GLY A 21 11.49 -17.42 -14.57
CA GLY A 21 12.00 -16.09 -14.25
C GLY A 21 11.15 -14.97 -14.84
N MET A 22 9.88 -15.25 -15.12
CA MET A 22 8.87 -14.25 -15.44
C MET A 22 8.12 -13.86 -14.17
N PHE A 23 7.60 -12.65 -14.15
CA PHE A 23 6.89 -12.08 -13.02
C PHE A 23 5.60 -11.45 -13.49
N GLN A 24 4.52 -11.66 -12.74
CA GLN A 24 3.28 -10.93 -12.94
C GLN A 24 3.38 -9.60 -12.20
N VAL A 25 3.15 -8.50 -12.91
CA VAL A 25 3.28 -7.14 -12.38
C VAL A 25 1.95 -6.42 -12.56
N LEU A 26 1.40 -5.96 -11.44
CA LEU A 26 0.26 -5.06 -11.41
C LEU A 26 0.75 -3.63 -11.61
N LEU A 27 0.32 -2.99 -12.69
CA LEU A 27 0.62 -1.59 -13.00
C LEU A 27 -0.20 -0.66 -12.10
N ASN A 28 0.38 0.49 -11.73
CA ASN A 28 -0.35 1.50 -10.97
C ASN A 28 -1.37 2.23 -11.87
N ASN A 29 -2.53 2.58 -11.31
CA ASN A 29 -3.65 3.17 -12.07
C ASN A 29 -3.33 4.51 -12.78
N GLU A 30 -2.33 5.26 -12.31
CA GLU A 30 -1.88 6.52 -12.92
C GLU A 30 -1.10 6.30 -14.23
N ASP A 31 -0.56 5.09 -14.40
CA ASP A 31 0.38 4.70 -15.44
C ASP A 31 -0.30 3.82 -16.52
N LYS A 32 -1.63 3.87 -16.64
CA LYS A 32 -2.38 3.01 -17.57
C LYS A 32 -1.92 3.23 -19.02
N ILE A 33 -1.76 2.12 -19.74
CA ILE A 33 -1.41 2.12 -21.16
C ILE A 33 -2.68 2.43 -21.96
N ASP A 34 -2.69 3.60 -22.60
CA ASP A 34 -3.79 4.13 -23.42
C ASP A 34 -4.51 3.03 -24.23
N ASN A 35 -5.82 2.87 -24.00
CA ASN A 35 -6.76 1.98 -24.70
C ASN A 35 -6.66 0.46 -24.48
N HIS A 36 -5.80 -0.04 -23.59
CA HIS A 36 -5.79 -1.45 -23.20
C HIS A 36 -6.15 -1.62 -21.73
N ASN A 37 -7.24 -2.35 -21.47
CA ASN A 37 -7.83 -2.59 -20.15
C ASN A 37 -7.05 -3.63 -19.32
N THR A 38 -5.73 -3.65 -19.44
CA THR A 38 -4.87 -4.69 -18.86
C THR A 38 -4.02 -4.08 -17.76
N ASP A 39 -4.50 -4.18 -16.53
CA ASP A 39 -3.79 -3.70 -15.34
C ASP A 39 -2.61 -4.62 -14.97
N ILE A 40 -2.56 -5.84 -15.50
CA ILE A 40 -1.58 -6.87 -15.13
C ILE A 40 -0.78 -7.32 -16.35
N ILE A 41 0.54 -7.21 -16.27
CA ILE A 41 1.45 -7.55 -17.35
C ILE A 41 2.46 -8.63 -16.94
N LEU A 42 2.94 -9.38 -17.94
CA LEU A 42 3.97 -10.40 -17.74
C LEU A 42 5.36 -9.81 -18.05
N GLY A 43 6.20 -9.72 -17.02
CA GLY A 43 7.51 -9.11 -17.08
C GLY A 43 8.66 -10.11 -17.05
N TYR A 44 9.65 -9.96 -17.93
CA TYR A 44 10.95 -10.65 -17.80
C TYR A 44 12.02 -9.71 -17.27
N ILE A 45 13.02 -10.28 -16.58
CA ILE A 45 14.14 -9.49 -16.06
C ILE A 45 15.10 -9.04 -17.17
N SER A 46 15.50 -7.78 -17.13
CA SER A 46 16.54 -7.28 -18.02
C SER A 46 17.90 -7.92 -17.73
N GLY A 47 18.78 -7.94 -18.74
CA GLY A 47 20.16 -8.40 -18.54
C GLY A 47 20.94 -7.59 -17.48
N THR A 48 20.57 -6.33 -17.24
CA THR A 48 21.17 -5.50 -16.18
C THR A 48 20.80 -6.01 -14.79
N ILE A 49 19.54 -6.40 -14.58
CA ILE A 49 19.08 -7.05 -13.33
C ILE A 49 19.86 -8.35 -13.11
N ARG A 50 20.00 -9.18 -14.15
CA ARG A 50 20.78 -10.44 -14.10
C ARG A 50 22.25 -10.19 -13.73
N ARG A 51 22.91 -9.25 -14.40
CA ARG A 51 24.33 -8.90 -14.14
C ARG A 51 24.56 -8.33 -12.75
N ARG A 52 23.58 -7.64 -12.17
CA ARG A 52 23.67 -7.06 -10.81
C ARG A 52 23.21 -8.03 -9.72
N PHE A 53 22.88 -9.28 -10.07
CA PHE A 53 22.36 -10.29 -9.13
C PHE A 53 21.16 -9.80 -8.30
N ILE A 54 20.35 -8.90 -8.86
CA ILE A 54 19.17 -8.37 -8.18
C ILE A 54 18.07 -9.42 -8.23
N ARG A 55 17.67 -9.92 -7.06
CA ARG A 55 16.54 -10.84 -6.91
C ARG A 55 15.24 -10.04 -6.80
N ILE A 56 14.25 -10.43 -7.61
CA ILE A 56 12.89 -9.90 -7.58
C ILE A 56 12.01 -10.94 -6.90
N LEU A 57 11.22 -10.50 -5.92
CA LEU A 57 10.26 -11.31 -5.19
C LEU A 57 8.85 -10.72 -5.32
N ARG A 58 7.85 -11.50 -4.90
CA ARG A 58 6.48 -11.01 -4.76
C ARG A 58 6.43 -9.87 -3.74
N GLY A 59 5.66 -8.82 -4.04
CA GLY A 59 5.57 -7.60 -3.24
C GLY A 59 6.62 -6.53 -3.58
N ASP A 60 7.60 -6.83 -4.43
CA ASP A 60 8.57 -5.83 -4.86
C ASP A 60 7.94 -4.80 -5.80
N ARG A 61 8.41 -3.56 -5.68
CA ARG A 61 8.06 -2.50 -6.60
C ARG A 61 9.10 -2.43 -7.70
N VAL A 62 8.65 -2.40 -8.94
CA VAL A 62 9.53 -2.48 -10.10
C VAL A 62 9.18 -1.44 -11.14
N LYS A 63 10.19 -1.01 -11.90
CA LYS A 63 10.00 -0.28 -13.15
C LYS A 63 10.03 -1.26 -14.30
N ILE A 64 9.01 -1.15 -15.15
CA ILE A 64 8.82 -2.02 -16.29
C ILE A 64 8.73 -1.18 -17.56
N GLU A 65 9.54 -1.55 -18.54
CA GLU A 65 9.54 -0.97 -19.87
C GLU A 65 8.60 -1.81 -20.74
N VAL A 66 7.60 -1.16 -21.33
CA VAL A 66 6.60 -1.82 -22.17
C VAL A 66 6.78 -1.36 -23.61
N SER A 67 6.70 -2.32 -24.54
CA SER A 67 6.76 -2.02 -25.96
C SER A 67 5.43 -1.47 -26.45
N GLN A 68 5.45 -0.55 -27.40
CA GLN A 68 4.23 -0.03 -28.03
C GLN A 68 3.46 -1.11 -28.80
N TYR A 69 4.12 -2.20 -29.20
CA TYR A 69 3.47 -3.26 -29.99
C TYR A 69 2.78 -4.31 -29.14
N ASP A 70 3.21 -4.51 -27.89
CA ASP A 70 2.61 -5.50 -26.99
C ASP A 70 2.54 -4.93 -25.56
N PRO A 71 1.37 -4.39 -25.16
CA PRO A 71 1.17 -3.84 -23.82
C PRO A 71 1.03 -4.93 -22.75
N THR A 72 0.89 -6.21 -23.13
CA THR A 72 0.73 -7.32 -22.16
C THR A 72 2.05 -7.84 -21.63
N ARG A 73 3.16 -7.51 -22.29
CA ARG A 73 4.50 -7.96 -21.94
C ARG A 73 5.43 -6.78 -21.70
N GLY A 74 6.28 -6.93 -20.69
CA GLY A 74 7.23 -5.90 -20.32
C GLY A 74 8.59 -6.42 -19.93
N ARG A 75 9.55 -5.50 -19.84
CA ARG A 75 10.92 -5.76 -19.40
C ARG A 75 11.19 -5.04 -18.08
N ILE A 76 11.50 -5.79 -17.04
CA ILE A 76 11.84 -5.24 -15.74
C ILE A 76 13.25 -4.63 -15.81
N ILE A 77 13.31 -3.30 -15.73
CA ILE A 77 14.56 -2.53 -15.84
C ILE A 77 15.17 -2.25 -14.47
N TYR A 78 14.35 -2.08 -13.42
CA TYR A 78 14.82 -1.64 -12.11
C TYR A 78 13.89 -2.09 -10.97
N ARG A 79 14.47 -2.38 -9.80
CA ARG A 79 13.74 -2.63 -8.55
C ARG A 79 13.77 -1.36 -7.70
N LEU A 80 12.62 -0.83 -7.36
CA LEU A 80 12.49 0.38 -6.56
C LEU A 80 12.67 0.05 -5.06
N PRO A 81 13.32 0.94 -4.29
CA PRO A 81 13.35 0.82 -2.84
C PRO A 81 11.92 0.91 -2.29
N PRO A 82 11.62 0.38 -1.09
CA PRO A 82 10.31 0.58 -0.45
C PRO A 82 10.05 2.09 -0.22
N LYS A 83 8.79 2.54 -0.34
CA LYS A 83 8.41 3.92 -0.02
C LYS A 83 8.64 4.05 1.48
N LYS A 84 9.68 4.79 1.89
CA LYS A 84 9.83 5.15 3.31
C LYS A 84 8.55 5.88 3.70
N ALA A 85 7.86 5.39 4.74
CA ALA A 85 6.75 6.14 5.31
C ALA A 85 7.30 7.53 5.66
N SER A 86 6.81 8.56 4.98
CA SER A 86 7.10 9.93 5.40
C SER A 86 6.56 10.05 6.82
N LYS A 87 7.43 10.40 7.78
CA LYS A 87 7.07 10.46 9.22
C LYS A 87 5.76 11.22 9.48
N LYS A 88 5.42 12.20 8.62
CA LYS A 88 4.15 12.96 8.66
C LYS A 88 2.86 12.14 8.54
N ALA A 89 2.84 11.03 7.81
CA ALA A 89 1.60 10.25 7.63
C ALA A 89 1.28 9.39 8.86
N SER A 90 2.30 8.81 9.49
CA SER A 90 2.18 8.03 10.73
C SER A 90 1.92 8.88 11.98
N GLU A 91 2.12 10.19 11.92
CA GLU A 91 1.82 11.11 13.03
C GLU A 91 0.35 11.55 13.07
N ASN A 92 -0.35 11.52 11.93
CA ASN A 92 -1.75 11.93 11.86
C ASN A 92 -2.73 10.82 12.28
N LEU A 93 -2.42 9.54 12.04
CA LEU A 93 -3.27 8.41 12.49
C LEU A 93 -3.32 8.25 14.01
N ASN A 94 -2.35 8.80 14.75
CA ASN A 94 -2.29 8.69 16.21
C ASN A 94 -3.12 9.78 16.93
N LYS A 95 -3.53 10.86 16.24
CA LYS A 95 -4.33 11.94 16.86
C LYS A 95 -5.82 11.63 16.86
N ASP A 96 -6.30 10.87 15.88
CA ASP A 96 -7.71 10.51 15.76
C ASP A 96 -8.12 9.50 16.86
N SER A 97 -7.20 8.63 17.29
CA SER A 97 -7.40 7.72 18.42
C SER A 97 -7.37 8.39 19.79
N GLU A 98 -6.71 9.55 19.94
CA GLU A 98 -6.74 10.32 21.19
C GLU A 98 -8.03 11.14 21.37
N ASN A 99 -8.70 11.53 20.29
CA ASN A 99 -9.94 12.30 20.36
C ASN A 99 -11.17 11.44 20.71
N LEU A 100 -11.24 10.20 20.24
CA LEU A 100 -12.36 9.28 20.56
C LEU A 100 -12.43 8.91 22.06
N ASN A 101 -11.31 8.98 22.78
CA ASN A 101 -11.27 8.67 24.21
C ASN A 101 -11.71 9.84 25.11
N LYS A 102 -11.81 11.06 24.59
CA LYS A 102 -12.28 12.22 25.37
C LYS A 102 -13.80 12.35 25.39
N ASP A 103 -14.48 11.88 24.35
CA ASP A 103 -15.93 11.97 24.25
C ASP A 103 -16.65 10.97 25.17
N SER A 104 -16.00 9.86 25.53
CA SER A 104 -16.53 8.85 26.44
C SER A 104 -16.38 9.19 27.92
N GLU A 105 -15.46 10.08 28.32
CA GLU A 105 -15.31 10.55 29.70
C GLU A 105 -16.33 11.64 30.09
N ASN A 106 -16.90 12.35 29.12
CA ASN A 106 -17.83 13.47 29.37
C ASN A 106 -19.29 13.06 29.55
N LEU A 107 -19.68 11.83 29.23
CA LEU A 107 -21.06 11.34 29.44
C LEU A 107 -21.33 10.84 30.87
N ASN A 108 -20.30 10.67 31.70
CA ASN A 108 -20.42 10.10 33.04
C ASN A 108 -20.54 11.14 34.17
N LYS A 109 -20.59 12.45 33.85
CA LYS A 109 -20.62 13.52 34.87
C LYS A 109 -22.00 14.06 35.25
N ASP A 110 -23.06 13.71 34.51
CA ASP A 110 -24.39 14.29 34.76
C ASP A 110 -25.33 13.39 35.60
N SER A 111 -24.81 12.32 36.22
CA SER A 111 -25.56 11.53 37.22
C SER A 111 -25.19 11.93 38.64
N GLU A 112 -25.58 13.14 39.05
CA GLU A 112 -25.73 13.44 40.47
C GLU A 112 -26.72 12.42 41.07
N ASN A 113 -26.22 11.59 42.00
CA ASN A 113 -27.00 10.57 42.70
C ASN A 113 -27.92 11.25 43.75
N PRO A 114 -29.25 11.24 43.59
CA PRO A 114 -30.15 11.98 44.49
C PRO A 114 -30.48 11.23 45.81
N ASN A 115 -29.95 10.03 46.04
CA ASN A 115 -30.34 9.22 47.20
C ASN A 115 -29.33 9.34 48.34
N LYS A 116 -29.44 10.39 49.15
CA LYS A 116 -28.61 10.54 50.37
C LYS A 116 -29.36 10.55 51.70
N ASP A 117 -30.68 10.39 51.73
CA ASP A 117 -31.43 10.34 53.00
C ASP A 117 -32.34 9.12 53.07
N SER A 118 -31.83 8.04 53.66
CA SER A 118 -32.66 6.94 54.17
C SER A 118 -32.10 6.51 55.54
N PRO A 119 -32.86 6.64 56.64
CA PRO A 119 -32.35 6.31 57.98
C PRO A 119 -32.18 4.80 58.14
N ASN A 120 -31.01 4.39 58.64
CA ASN A 120 -30.67 2.99 58.92
C ASN A 120 -31.49 2.45 60.11
N PRO A 121 -32.31 1.38 59.95
CA PRO A 121 -33.19 0.91 61.00
C PRO A 121 -32.54 -0.01 62.06
N ASN A 122 -31.26 -0.38 61.93
CA ASN A 122 -30.65 -1.37 62.83
C ASN A 122 -30.00 -0.75 64.08
N ARG A 123 -30.79 -0.05 64.89
CA ARG A 123 -30.39 0.37 66.25
C ARG A 123 -31.52 0.22 67.27
N ALA A 124 -31.90 -1.02 67.55
CA ALA A 124 -32.56 -1.52 68.77
C ALA A 124 -32.60 -3.05 68.61
N SER A 125 -32.23 -3.93 69.54
CA SER A 125 -31.98 -3.85 70.99
C SER A 125 -30.98 -4.93 71.35
#